data_AF-A0A812XIS5-F1
#
_entry.id   AF-A0A812XIS5-F1
#
_cell.length_a   1.000
_cell.length_b   1.000
_cell.length_c   1.000
_cell.angle_alpha   90.00
_cell.angle_beta   90.00
_cell.angle_gamma   90.00
#
_symmetry.space_group_name_H-M   'P 1'
#
loop_
_entity.id
_entity.type
_entity.pdbx_description
1 polymer ?
#
loop_
_entity_poly.entity_id
_entity_poly.type
_entity_poly.pdbx_seq_one_letter_code
_entity_poly.pdbx_strand_id
1 'polypeptide(L)'
;MRLFAVARCCQSVTGFQENAKAVYASPLVACGKCLAHAGTCKVPHVDLDVSGLPCVDNSRINIKRAFEEGGTGPLFAVWARRLRVYGIPMAILENDFKLGILSGLLGDLYNIYPLQVKTDDVGHSGASRNRLYIIVVSKQCEQLKDPVQLYNFVAERNRSVFSTQPKDYVFADEFEIQCEAFETARVRGMTFRSSEFSLAYLLNDREQKAVLKLDEMYMERFREDPRKNENLVYFLGDDPSWTASWSAVNHRIPTFRTNCGTGKYWLPAAQRWLTSSERLHG
;
A
#
# COMPACT_ATOMS: atom_id res chain seq x y z
N MET A 1 10.83 -5.66 -14.09
CA MET A 1 11.08 -7.08 -14.36
C MET A 1 10.71 -7.41 -15.81
N ARG A 2 11.67 -7.40 -16.76
CA ARG A 2 11.48 -7.91 -18.14
C ARG A 2 12.33 -9.17 -18.31
N LEU A 3 12.16 -10.13 -17.41
CA LEU A 3 12.96 -11.37 -17.36
C LEU A 3 12.56 -12.39 -18.43
N PHE A 4 11.47 -12.16 -19.16
CA PHE A 4 10.96 -13.05 -20.19
C PHE A 4 10.64 -12.23 -21.44
N ALA A 5 11.15 -12.65 -22.61
CA ALA A 5 10.76 -12.11 -23.92
C ALA A 5 9.27 -12.33 -24.24
N VAL A 6 8.59 -13.12 -23.41
CA VAL A 6 7.23 -13.64 -23.54
C VAL A 6 6.15 -12.57 -23.34
N ALA A 7 6.42 -11.50 -22.60
CA ALA A 7 5.39 -10.51 -22.26
C ALA A 7 4.80 -9.76 -23.48
N ARG A 8 5.45 -9.81 -24.65
CA ARG A 8 4.87 -9.27 -25.90
C ARG A 8 4.03 -10.27 -26.70
N CYS A 9 4.15 -11.57 -26.44
CA CYS A 9 3.40 -12.62 -27.15
C CYS A 9 2.09 -13.03 -26.45
N CYS A 10 1.94 -12.76 -25.14
CA CYS A 10 0.75 -13.12 -24.36
C CYS A 10 -0.45 -12.15 -24.53
N GLN A 11 -0.56 -11.43 -25.64
CA GLN A 11 -1.71 -10.51 -25.86
C GLN A 11 -2.98 -11.23 -26.36
N SER A 12 -2.92 -12.52 -26.67
CA SER A 12 -4.11 -13.33 -26.98
C SER A 12 -4.71 -13.93 -25.70
N VAL A 13 -6.01 -13.67 -25.50
CA VAL A 13 -6.85 -13.99 -24.32
C VAL A 13 -7.03 -15.50 -24.15
N THR A 14 -5.99 -16.18 -23.69
CA THR A 14 -5.90 -17.65 -23.56
C THR A 14 -6.10 -18.13 -22.12
N GLY A 15 -6.34 -17.20 -21.20
CA GLY A 15 -6.55 -17.47 -19.78
C GLY A 15 -5.26 -17.77 -19.01
N PHE A 16 -5.33 -17.76 -17.68
CA PHE A 16 -4.15 -17.83 -16.81
C PHE A 16 -3.38 -19.13 -16.97
N GLN A 17 -4.07 -20.27 -17.10
CA GLN A 17 -3.44 -21.58 -17.22
C GLN A 17 -2.62 -21.72 -18.51
N GLU A 18 -3.13 -21.22 -19.64
CA GLU A 18 -2.41 -21.27 -20.92
C GLU A 18 -1.22 -20.32 -20.91
N ASN A 19 -1.39 -19.13 -20.33
CA ASN A 19 -0.29 -18.20 -20.07
C ASN A 19 0.80 -18.83 -19.18
N ALA A 20 0.42 -19.52 -18.10
CA ALA A 20 1.36 -20.22 -17.25
C ALA A 20 2.09 -21.32 -18.03
N LYS A 21 1.38 -22.15 -18.81
CA LYS A 21 2.01 -23.17 -19.68
C LYS A 21 3.02 -22.54 -20.65
N ALA A 22 2.65 -21.44 -21.31
CA ALA A 22 3.53 -20.72 -22.23
C ALA A 22 4.79 -20.18 -21.52
N VAL A 23 4.63 -19.59 -20.33
CA VAL A 23 5.74 -19.13 -19.50
C VAL A 23 6.67 -20.29 -19.13
N TYR A 24 6.14 -21.46 -18.77
CA TYR A 24 6.93 -22.63 -18.41
C TYR A 24 7.64 -23.30 -19.60
N ALA A 25 7.02 -23.27 -20.79
CA ALA A 25 7.60 -23.79 -22.03
C ALA A 25 8.68 -22.87 -22.64
N SER A 26 8.66 -21.57 -22.30
CA SER A 26 9.59 -20.61 -22.88
C SER A 26 11.04 -20.87 -22.48
N PRO A 27 12.08 -20.52 -23.27
CA PRO A 27 13.46 -20.64 -22.82
C PRO A 27 13.77 -19.78 -21.58
N LEU A 28 14.68 -20.25 -20.73
CA LEU A 28 15.18 -19.45 -19.61
C LEU A 28 16.19 -18.43 -20.11
N VAL A 29 16.09 -17.20 -19.62
CA VAL A 29 17.03 -16.14 -19.97
C VAL A 29 18.04 -15.99 -18.84
N ALA A 30 19.30 -16.31 -19.11
CA ALA A 30 20.39 -16.18 -18.14
C ALA A 30 20.78 -14.70 -17.88
N CYS A 31 20.40 -13.79 -18.78
CA CYS A 31 20.71 -12.38 -18.70
C CYS A 31 19.49 -11.51 -19.04
N GLY A 32 19.25 -10.42 -18.31
CA GLY A 32 18.11 -9.53 -18.54
C GLY A 32 18.52 -8.05 -18.55
N LYS A 33 17.67 -7.19 -19.13
CA LYS A 33 17.86 -5.74 -19.02
C LYS A 33 17.76 -5.32 -17.55
N CYS A 34 18.83 -4.72 -17.04
CA CYS A 34 18.93 -4.18 -15.70
C CYS A 34 18.77 -2.66 -15.75
N LEU A 35 17.85 -2.12 -14.95
CA LEU A 35 17.67 -0.68 -14.84
C LEU A 35 18.83 -0.02 -14.10
N ALA A 36 19.36 -0.67 -13.05
CA ALA A 36 20.45 -0.12 -12.24
C ALA A 36 21.76 0.06 -13.03
N HIS A 37 22.09 -0.87 -13.92
CA HIS A 37 23.32 -0.82 -14.72
C HIS A 37 23.09 -0.31 -16.16
N ALA A 38 21.87 0.12 -16.50
CA ALA A 38 21.48 0.55 -17.84
C ALA A 38 21.93 -0.41 -18.99
N GLY A 39 21.96 -1.72 -18.72
CA GLY A 39 22.55 -2.72 -19.62
C GLY A 39 21.93 -4.11 -19.47
N THR A 40 22.60 -5.14 -20.00
CA THR A 40 22.18 -6.55 -19.83
C THR A 40 23.02 -7.20 -18.73
N CYS A 41 22.37 -7.64 -17.64
CA CYS A 41 23.05 -8.28 -16.51
C CYS A 41 22.66 -9.75 -16.41
N LYS A 42 23.58 -10.60 -15.94
CA LYS A 42 23.26 -11.96 -15.54
C LYS A 42 22.23 -11.95 -14.41
N VAL A 43 21.32 -12.92 -14.41
CA VAL A 43 20.40 -13.14 -13.29
C VAL A 43 21.22 -13.73 -12.14
N PRO A 44 21.32 -13.06 -10.98
CA PRO A 44 22.10 -13.58 -9.87
C PRO A 44 21.40 -14.78 -9.23
N HIS A 45 22.20 -15.72 -8.73
CA HIS A 45 21.73 -16.67 -7.72
C HIS A 45 21.49 -15.91 -6.41
N VAL A 46 20.40 -16.21 -5.72
CA VAL A 46 20.02 -15.57 -4.46
C VAL A 46 19.44 -16.62 -3.52
N ASP A 47 19.73 -16.48 -2.24
CA ASP A 47 19.14 -17.35 -1.21
C ASP A 47 17.77 -16.85 -0.74
N LEU A 48 17.49 -15.56 -0.97
CA LEU A 48 16.24 -14.88 -0.64
C LEU A 48 15.78 -14.02 -1.82
N ASP A 49 14.53 -14.22 -2.26
CA ASP A 49 13.85 -13.34 -3.22
C ASP A 49 12.76 -12.52 -2.53
N VAL A 50 12.84 -11.19 -2.59
CA VAL A 50 11.77 -10.30 -2.11
C VAL A 50 11.16 -9.58 -3.30
N SER A 51 9.87 -9.77 -3.53
CA SER A 51 9.18 -9.28 -4.71
C SER A 51 7.85 -8.60 -4.35
N GLY A 52 7.54 -7.50 -5.05
CA GLY A 52 6.22 -6.86 -5.09
C GLY A 52 5.71 -6.88 -6.52
N LEU A 53 4.88 -7.86 -6.87
CA LEU A 53 4.36 -7.99 -8.23
C LEU A 53 3.21 -6.98 -8.45
N PRO A 54 3.11 -6.33 -9.63
CA PRO A 54 2.00 -5.43 -9.90
C PRO A 54 0.69 -6.22 -9.92
N CYS A 55 -0.33 -5.68 -9.25
CA CYS A 55 -1.60 -6.37 -9.03
C CYS A 55 -2.81 -5.52 -9.46
N VAL A 56 -2.64 -4.72 -10.51
CA VAL A 56 -3.66 -3.78 -10.99
C VAL A 56 -4.98 -4.47 -11.34
N ASP A 57 -4.91 -5.74 -11.77
CA ASP A 57 -6.07 -6.55 -12.16
C ASP A 57 -6.88 -7.08 -10.97
N ASN A 58 -6.32 -7.11 -9.75
CA ASN A 58 -7.03 -7.47 -8.51
C ASN A 58 -7.54 -6.23 -7.74
N SER A 59 -7.19 -5.01 -8.20
CA SER A 59 -7.50 -3.78 -7.47
C SER A 59 -8.99 -3.64 -7.20
N ARG A 60 -9.34 -3.23 -5.97
CA ARG A 60 -10.74 -3.10 -5.61
C ARG A 60 -11.51 -2.06 -6.44
N ILE A 61 -10.78 -1.10 -6.97
CA ILE A 61 -11.28 0.02 -7.77
C ILE A 61 -11.65 -0.44 -9.18
N ASN A 62 -11.02 -1.49 -9.70
CA ASN A 62 -11.36 -2.01 -11.01
C ASN A 62 -12.71 -2.75 -10.93
N ILE A 63 -13.75 -2.22 -11.57
CA ILE A 63 -15.08 -2.85 -11.64
C ILE A 63 -15.00 -4.15 -12.47
N LYS A 64 -14.07 -4.22 -13.43
CA LYS A 64 -13.81 -5.38 -14.29
C LYS A 64 -12.55 -6.12 -13.83
N ARG A 65 -12.53 -6.58 -12.57
CA ARG A 65 -11.40 -7.35 -12.04
C ARG A 65 -11.23 -8.62 -12.86
N ALA A 66 -10.16 -8.69 -13.65
CA ALA A 66 -9.76 -9.89 -14.35
C ALA A 66 -8.96 -10.83 -13.44
N PHE A 67 -8.51 -10.33 -12.29
CA PHE A 67 -7.66 -11.06 -11.36
C PHE A 67 -6.44 -11.70 -12.06
N GLU A 68 -6.22 -12.99 -11.87
CA GLU A 68 -5.20 -13.79 -12.53
C GLU A 68 -5.36 -13.88 -14.05
N GLU A 69 -6.56 -13.67 -14.57
CA GLU A 69 -6.85 -13.64 -16.01
C GLU A 69 -6.43 -12.32 -16.65
N GLY A 70 -6.05 -11.33 -15.84
CA GLY A 70 -5.60 -10.02 -16.30
C GLY A 70 -4.20 -10.03 -16.91
N GLY A 71 -3.81 -8.89 -17.49
CA GLY A 71 -2.51 -8.74 -18.15
C GLY A 71 -1.31 -8.90 -17.21
N THR A 72 -1.51 -8.78 -15.89
CA THR A 72 -0.47 -9.02 -14.89
C THR A 72 -0.38 -10.47 -14.41
N GLY A 73 -1.37 -11.32 -14.71
CA GLY A 73 -1.39 -12.74 -14.39
C GLY A 73 -0.09 -13.49 -14.75
N PRO A 74 0.42 -13.37 -15.99
CA PRO A 74 1.65 -14.04 -16.41
C PRO A 74 2.89 -13.75 -15.53
N LEU A 75 2.92 -12.60 -14.83
CA LEU A 75 4.04 -12.23 -13.96
C LEU A 75 4.16 -13.17 -12.74
N PHE A 76 3.04 -13.71 -12.24
CA PHE A 76 3.06 -14.68 -11.16
C PHE A 76 3.64 -16.02 -11.61
N ALA A 77 3.30 -16.47 -12.83
CA ALA A 77 3.89 -17.68 -13.40
C ALA A 77 5.40 -17.50 -13.67
N VAL A 78 5.80 -16.31 -14.12
CA VAL A 78 7.20 -15.91 -14.32
C VAL A 78 7.98 -15.97 -13.02
N TRP A 79 7.43 -15.40 -11.95
CA TRP A 79 8.04 -15.41 -10.62
C TRP A 79 8.15 -16.84 -10.07
N ALA A 80 7.05 -17.61 -10.10
CA ALA A 80 7.05 -19.00 -9.65
C ALA A 80 8.06 -19.87 -10.42
N ARG A 81 8.14 -19.72 -11.74
CA ARG A 81 9.10 -20.44 -12.56
C ARG A 81 10.54 -20.14 -12.16
N ARG A 82 10.86 -18.88 -11.84
CA ARG A 82 12.18 -18.49 -11.35
C ARG A 82 12.51 -19.25 -10.06
N LEU A 83 11.61 -19.28 -9.08
CA LEU A 83 11.83 -20.02 -7.83
C LEU A 83 12.09 -21.51 -8.10
N ARG A 84 11.29 -22.14 -8.96
CA ARG A 84 11.47 -23.56 -9.33
C ARG A 84 12.81 -23.86 -9.97
N VAL A 85 13.22 -23.03 -10.93
CA VAL A 85 14.41 -23.27 -11.75
C VAL A 85 15.69 -23.05 -10.97
N TYR A 86 15.74 -21.97 -10.19
CA TYR A 86 16.93 -21.61 -9.43
C TYR A 86 16.95 -22.25 -8.04
N GLY A 87 15.90 -22.99 -7.65
CA GLY A 87 15.81 -23.65 -6.35
C GLY A 87 15.96 -22.66 -5.19
N ILE A 88 15.40 -21.45 -5.32
CA ILE A 88 15.60 -20.36 -4.35
C ILE A 88 15.05 -20.80 -2.99
N PRO A 89 15.87 -20.91 -1.93
CA PRO A 89 15.46 -21.44 -0.63
C PRO A 89 14.25 -20.74 -0.02
N MET A 90 14.20 -19.40 -0.11
CA MET A 90 13.15 -18.59 0.50
C MET A 90 12.73 -17.44 -0.42
N ALA A 91 11.44 -17.13 -0.44
CA ALA A 91 10.92 -15.95 -1.10
C ALA A 91 9.82 -15.26 -0.28
N ILE A 92 9.68 -13.95 -0.44
CA ILE A 92 8.64 -13.13 0.15
C ILE A 92 7.96 -12.35 -0.96
N LEU A 93 6.65 -12.51 -1.09
CA LEU A 93 5.84 -11.78 -2.05
C LEU A 93 4.86 -10.85 -1.34
N GLU A 94 5.00 -9.52 -1.51
CA GLU A 94 3.97 -8.56 -1.11
C GLU A 94 2.89 -8.48 -2.20
N ASN A 95 1.70 -9.06 -1.96
CA ASN A 95 0.60 -9.02 -2.91
C ASN A 95 -0.73 -9.45 -2.29
N ASP A 96 -1.86 -8.89 -2.77
CA ASP A 96 -3.23 -9.31 -2.39
C ASP A 96 -3.73 -10.44 -3.33
N PHE A 97 -2.87 -11.45 -3.53
CA PHE A 97 -3.07 -12.49 -4.53
C PHE A 97 -3.82 -13.70 -3.98
N LYS A 98 -4.57 -14.41 -4.85
CA LYS A 98 -5.27 -15.64 -4.47
C LYS A 98 -4.26 -16.77 -4.20
N LEU A 99 -4.19 -17.21 -2.94
CA LEU A 99 -3.26 -18.25 -2.47
C LEU A 99 -3.39 -19.59 -3.24
N GLY A 100 -4.60 -19.92 -3.72
CA GLY A 100 -4.84 -21.16 -4.46
C GLY A 100 -3.98 -21.29 -5.72
N ILE A 101 -3.70 -20.18 -6.40
CA ILE A 101 -2.90 -20.17 -7.62
C ILE A 101 -1.42 -20.41 -7.32
N LEU A 102 -0.89 -19.74 -6.30
CA LEU A 102 0.49 -19.98 -5.86
C LEU A 102 0.67 -21.42 -5.38
N SER A 103 -0.32 -21.94 -4.67
CA SER A 103 -0.33 -23.35 -4.23
C SER A 103 -0.29 -24.30 -5.41
N GLY A 104 -1.04 -24.02 -6.49
CA GLY A 104 -0.99 -24.81 -7.73
C GLY A 104 0.35 -24.70 -8.48
N LEU A 105 1.03 -23.55 -8.40
CA LEU A 105 2.31 -23.33 -9.09
C LEU A 105 3.53 -23.83 -8.31
N LEU A 106 3.51 -23.76 -6.98
CA LEU A 106 4.69 -23.94 -6.12
C LEU A 106 4.48 -24.92 -4.96
N GLY A 107 3.24 -25.31 -4.65
CA GLY A 107 2.92 -26.08 -3.45
C GLY A 107 3.48 -27.50 -3.42
N ASP A 108 3.94 -28.03 -4.55
CA ASP A 108 4.72 -29.27 -4.63
C ASP A 108 6.12 -29.10 -4.02
N LEU A 109 6.79 -27.97 -4.28
CA LEU A 109 8.19 -27.72 -3.88
C LEU A 109 8.34 -26.84 -2.63
N TYR A 110 7.33 -26.03 -2.31
CA TYR A 110 7.42 -25.01 -1.28
C TYR A 110 6.29 -25.11 -0.26
N ASN A 111 6.60 -24.75 0.99
CA ASN A 111 5.62 -24.41 2.01
C ASN A 111 5.25 -22.93 1.84
N ILE A 112 3.96 -22.60 1.92
CA ILE A 112 3.43 -21.25 1.65
C ILE A 112 2.72 -20.73 2.90
N TYR A 113 3.18 -19.59 3.40
CA TYR A 113 2.72 -18.96 4.64
C TYR A 113 2.16 -17.57 4.34
N PRO A 114 0.83 -17.41 4.25
CA PRO A 114 0.22 -16.10 4.16
C PRO A 114 0.36 -15.37 5.50
N LEU A 115 0.83 -14.13 5.44
CA LEU A 115 1.08 -13.29 6.58
C LEU A 115 0.40 -11.93 6.39
N GLN A 116 -0.65 -11.69 7.17
CA GLN A 116 -1.32 -10.40 7.21
C GLN A 116 -0.55 -9.48 8.15
N VAL A 117 0.14 -8.50 7.58
CA VAL A 117 0.87 -7.47 8.31
C VAL A 117 0.01 -6.22 8.42
N LYS A 118 -0.11 -5.71 9.65
CA LYS A 118 -0.74 -4.42 9.95
C LYS A 118 0.32 -3.42 10.38
N THR A 119 0.02 -2.13 10.27
CA THR A 119 0.91 -1.06 10.73
C THR A 119 1.08 -1.05 12.25
N ASP A 120 0.07 -1.47 13.01
CA ASP A 120 0.19 -1.59 14.47
C ASP A 120 1.21 -2.65 14.89
N ASP A 121 1.38 -3.73 14.11
CA ASP A 121 2.39 -4.77 14.36
C ASP A 121 3.85 -4.27 14.34
N VAL A 122 4.09 -3.10 13.75
CA VAL A 122 5.40 -2.42 13.71
C VAL A 122 5.42 -1.11 14.50
N GLY A 123 4.45 -0.90 15.38
CA GLY A 123 4.36 0.27 16.27
C GLY A 123 3.67 1.49 15.67
N HIS A 124 3.18 1.42 14.44
CA HIS A 124 2.52 2.51 13.73
C HIS A 124 0.99 2.43 13.83
N SER A 125 0.45 2.34 15.05
CA SER A 125 -0.99 2.16 15.29
C SER A 125 -1.87 3.33 14.90
N GLY A 126 -1.30 4.54 14.77
CA GLY A 126 -2.02 5.73 14.32
C GLY A 126 -2.19 5.82 12.80
N ALA A 127 -1.64 4.86 12.06
CA ALA A 127 -1.83 4.69 10.63
C ALA A 127 -2.59 3.38 10.33
N SER A 128 -3.26 3.33 9.19
CA SER A 128 -3.97 2.13 8.72
C SER A 128 -3.42 1.67 7.37
N ARG A 129 -2.56 0.65 7.41
CA ARG A 129 -2.06 -0.05 6.21
C ARG A 129 -1.99 -1.55 6.46
N ASN A 130 -2.96 -2.27 5.91
CA ASN A 130 -2.89 -3.73 5.90
C ASN A 130 -2.17 -4.17 4.63
N ARG A 131 -1.24 -5.11 4.77
CA ARG A 131 -0.50 -5.74 3.69
C ARG A 131 -0.49 -7.24 3.85
N LEU A 132 -0.66 -7.95 2.74
CA LEU A 132 -0.50 -9.40 2.69
C LEU A 132 0.89 -9.69 2.15
N TYR A 133 1.70 -10.35 2.97
CA TYR A 133 2.96 -10.94 2.57
C TYR A 133 2.75 -12.45 2.44
N ILE A 134 3.36 -13.06 1.44
CA ILE A 134 3.30 -14.50 1.22
C ILE A 134 4.73 -14.99 1.31
N ILE A 135 5.05 -15.67 2.40
CA ILE A 135 6.37 -16.26 2.63
C ILE A 135 6.36 -17.66 2.03
N VAL A 136 7.33 -17.95 1.19
CA VAL A 136 7.47 -19.20 0.45
C VAL A 136 8.81 -19.80 0.84
N VAL A 137 8.82 -21.01 1.39
CA VAL A 137 10.04 -21.68 1.91
C VAL A 137 10.17 -23.04 1.26
N SER A 138 11.34 -23.34 0.67
CA SER A 138 11.61 -24.61 0.01
C SER A 138 11.44 -25.76 1.00
N LYS A 139 10.78 -26.85 0.59
CA LYS A 139 10.66 -28.06 1.40
C LYS A 139 12.00 -28.78 1.63
N GLN A 140 13.05 -28.36 0.93
CA GLN A 140 14.42 -28.83 1.16
C GLN A 140 15.09 -28.11 2.33
N CYS A 141 14.53 -27.00 2.81
CA CYS A 141 15.04 -26.26 3.95
C CYS A 141 14.47 -26.81 5.25
N GLU A 142 15.31 -26.93 6.28
CA GLU A 142 14.86 -27.18 7.64
C GLU A 142 14.22 -25.91 8.21
N GLN A 143 12.96 -26.02 8.61
CA GLN A 143 12.22 -24.92 9.21
C GLN A 143 12.33 -24.98 10.73
N LEU A 144 13.12 -24.08 11.31
CA LEU A 144 13.32 -24.00 12.76
C LEU A 144 12.08 -23.52 13.52
N LYS A 145 11.28 -22.63 12.91
CA LYS A 145 10.06 -22.05 13.48
C LYS A 145 9.04 -21.74 12.39
N ASP A 146 7.75 -21.78 12.77
CA ASP A 146 6.69 -21.28 11.92
C ASP A 146 6.80 -19.75 11.76
N PRO A 147 6.88 -19.22 10.52
CA PRO A 147 7.10 -17.80 10.30
C PRO A 147 5.92 -16.94 10.74
N VAL A 148 4.68 -17.47 10.69
CA VAL A 148 3.49 -16.74 11.13
C VAL A 148 3.48 -16.63 12.66
N GLN A 149 3.80 -17.71 13.37
CA GLN A 149 3.92 -17.69 14.83
C GLN A 149 5.04 -16.76 15.29
N LEU A 150 6.22 -16.84 14.65
CA LEU A 150 7.36 -15.97 14.95
C LEU A 150 7.01 -14.50 14.73
N TYR A 151 6.35 -14.17 13.62
CA TYR A 151 5.88 -12.83 13.35
C TYR A 151 4.90 -12.36 14.42
N ASN A 152 3.88 -13.15 14.75
CA ASN A 152 2.87 -12.78 15.74
C ASN A 152 3.50 -12.53 17.12
N PHE A 153 4.50 -13.32 17.51
CA PHE A 153 5.25 -13.11 18.75
C PHE A 153 5.96 -11.75 18.77
N VAL A 154 6.65 -11.38 17.67
CA VAL A 154 7.33 -10.07 17.56
C VAL A 154 6.31 -8.94 17.48
N ALA A 155 5.25 -9.09 16.70
CA ALA A 155 4.19 -8.10 16.53
C ALA A 155 3.46 -7.81 17.85
N GLU A 156 3.16 -8.83 18.65
CA GLU A 156 2.59 -8.66 19.99
C GLU A 156 3.53 -7.86 20.90
N ARG A 157 4.82 -8.19 20.90
CA ARG A 157 5.81 -7.42 21.66
C ARG A 157 5.86 -5.96 21.21
N ASN A 158 5.92 -5.70 19.91
CA ASN A 158 5.94 -4.34 19.36
C ASN A 158 4.69 -3.56 19.77
N ARG A 159 3.50 -4.13 19.61
CA ARG A 159 2.23 -3.50 20.01
C ARG A 159 2.17 -3.20 21.51
N SER A 160 2.83 -4.00 22.34
CA SER A 160 2.91 -3.75 23.79
C SER A 160 3.84 -2.59 24.17
N VAL A 161 4.78 -2.22 23.30
CA VAL A 161 5.81 -1.21 23.58
C VAL A 161 5.52 0.11 22.84
N PHE A 162 5.02 0.01 21.61
CA PHE A 162 4.84 1.14 20.71
C PHE A 162 3.37 1.27 20.31
N SER A 163 2.83 2.48 20.45
CA SER A 163 1.47 2.79 20.04
C SER A 163 1.38 4.25 19.59
N THR A 164 1.73 4.52 18.33
CA THR A 164 1.51 5.86 17.76
C THR A 164 0.03 6.20 17.61
N GLN A 165 -0.26 7.48 17.55
CA GLN A 165 -1.55 8.06 17.26
C GLN A 165 -1.42 9.01 16.05
N PRO A 166 -2.52 9.39 15.38
CA PRO A 166 -2.46 10.31 14.24
C PRO A 166 -1.67 11.61 14.51
N LYS A 167 -1.77 12.17 15.72
CA LYS A 167 -1.02 13.37 16.09
C LYS A 167 0.49 13.19 16.09
N ASP A 168 1.00 11.97 16.30
CA ASP A 168 2.44 11.70 16.30
C ASP A 168 3.04 11.79 14.89
N TYR A 169 2.21 11.80 13.85
CA TYR A 169 2.60 12.04 12.46
C TYR A 169 2.55 13.51 12.07
N VAL A 170 2.15 14.41 12.99
CA VAL A 170 1.99 15.84 12.75
C VAL A 170 3.25 16.57 13.22
N PHE A 171 4.31 16.51 12.40
CA PHE A 171 5.64 17.06 12.73
C PHE A 171 6.12 18.15 11.76
N ALA A 172 5.30 18.56 10.78
CA ALA A 172 5.67 19.62 9.86
C ALA A 172 5.90 20.94 10.62
N ASP A 173 7.01 21.61 10.31
CA ASP A 173 7.32 22.91 10.86
C ASP A 173 6.50 24.03 10.18
N GLU A 174 6.60 25.24 10.72
CA GLU A 174 5.89 26.41 10.20
C GLU A 174 6.25 26.68 8.72
N PHE A 175 7.51 26.47 8.33
CA PHE A 175 7.97 26.72 6.98
C PHE A 175 7.33 25.74 5.99
N GLU A 176 7.31 24.44 6.31
CA GLU A 176 6.67 23.42 5.47
C GLU A 176 5.17 23.67 5.33
N ILE A 177 4.49 24.05 6.41
CA ILE A 177 3.06 24.41 6.38
C ILE A 177 2.82 25.60 5.44
N GLN A 178 3.65 26.65 5.54
CA GLN A 178 3.54 27.84 4.69
C GLN A 178 3.85 27.52 3.21
N CYS A 179 4.81 26.64 2.91
CA CYS A 179 5.09 26.18 1.55
C CYS A 179 3.90 25.42 0.95
N GLU A 180 3.30 24.50 1.70
CA GLU A 180 2.12 23.74 1.26
C GLU A 180 0.90 24.68 1.05
N ALA A 181 0.74 25.68 1.92
CA ALA A 181 -0.29 26.71 1.82
C ALA A 181 -0.09 27.58 0.56
N PHE A 182 1.14 28.02 0.29
CA PHE A 182 1.48 28.81 -0.89
C PHE A 182 1.20 28.05 -2.19
N GLU A 183 1.65 26.79 -2.29
CA GLU A 183 1.38 25.96 -3.48
C GLU A 183 -0.11 25.71 -3.69
N THR A 184 -0.85 25.46 -2.61
CA THR A 184 -2.30 25.30 -2.68
C THR A 184 -2.99 26.59 -3.14
N ALA A 185 -2.59 27.74 -2.59
CA ALA A 185 -3.13 29.04 -2.97
C ALA A 185 -2.88 29.33 -4.45
N ARG A 186 -1.65 29.06 -4.92
CA ARG A 186 -1.25 29.21 -6.33
C ARG A 186 -2.09 28.33 -7.26
N VAL A 187 -2.25 27.05 -6.94
CA VAL A 187 -3.05 26.10 -7.74
C VAL A 187 -4.53 26.51 -7.79
N ARG A 188 -5.05 27.13 -6.72
CA ARG A 188 -6.45 27.54 -6.62
C ARG A 188 -6.72 28.98 -7.08
N GLY A 189 -5.69 29.75 -7.42
CA GLY A 189 -5.83 31.18 -7.73
C GLY A 189 -6.31 32.01 -6.54
N MET A 190 -5.94 31.62 -5.31
CA MET A 190 -6.31 32.31 -4.08
C MET A 190 -5.14 33.15 -3.55
N THR A 191 -5.44 34.23 -2.82
CA THR A 191 -4.40 35.03 -2.15
C THR A 191 -3.79 34.25 -1.00
N PHE A 192 -2.47 34.04 -1.04
CA PHE A 192 -1.72 33.44 0.05
C PHE A 192 -1.61 34.42 1.25
N ARG A 193 -1.80 33.91 2.48
CA ARG A 193 -1.79 34.69 3.72
C ARG A 193 -0.69 34.17 4.64
N SER A 194 0.51 34.73 4.54
CA SER A 194 1.69 34.26 5.27
C SER A 194 1.59 34.36 6.80
N SER A 195 0.66 35.17 7.32
CA SER A 195 0.41 35.30 8.77
C SER A 195 -0.65 34.33 9.30
N GLU A 196 -1.31 33.54 8.44
CA GLU A 196 -2.30 32.54 8.86
C GLU A 196 -1.70 31.12 8.80
N PHE A 197 -1.74 30.41 9.94
CA PHE A 197 -1.38 28.99 10.03
C PHE A 197 -2.58 28.07 9.78
N SER A 198 -3.79 28.59 9.96
CA SER A 198 -5.01 27.89 9.56
C SER A 198 -5.06 27.84 8.04
N LEU A 199 -5.19 26.64 7.48
CA LEU A 199 -5.39 26.45 6.05
C LEU A 199 -6.89 26.41 5.68
N ALA A 200 -7.78 26.74 6.63
CA ALA A 200 -9.22 26.74 6.42
C ALA A 200 -9.63 27.72 5.30
N TYR A 201 -8.96 28.89 5.22
CA TYR A 201 -9.23 29.88 4.18
C TYR A 201 -8.90 29.39 2.76
N LEU A 202 -8.11 28.32 2.64
CA LEU A 202 -7.75 27.71 1.37
C LEU A 202 -8.70 26.58 0.95
N LEU A 203 -9.65 26.18 1.79
CA LEU A 203 -10.64 25.15 1.45
C LEU A 203 -11.61 25.69 0.39
N ASN A 204 -11.93 24.87 -0.62
CA ASN A 204 -12.96 25.21 -1.60
C ASN A 204 -14.36 24.93 -1.04
N ASP A 205 -15.41 25.41 -1.70
CA ASP A 205 -16.80 25.27 -1.22
C ASP A 205 -17.20 23.82 -0.92
N ARG A 206 -16.75 22.87 -1.74
CA ARG A 206 -17.02 21.44 -1.53
C ARG A 206 -16.33 20.95 -0.25
N GLU A 207 -15.06 21.26 -0.08
CA GLU A 207 -14.27 20.86 1.07
C GLU A 207 -14.79 21.49 2.37
N GLN A 208 -15.19 22.77 2.34
CA GLN A 208 -15.81 23.44 3.48
C GLN A 208 -17.10 22.74 3.91
N LYS A 209 -17.99 22.43 2.95
CA LYS A 209 -19.22 21.67 3.22
C LYS A 209 -18.92 20.27 3.77
N ALA A 210 -17.88 19.61 3.25
CA ALA A 210 -17.47 18.30 3.74
C ALA A 210 -16.97 18.36 5.20
N VAL A 211 -16.14 19.36 5.55
CA VAL A 211 -15.67 19.57 6.93
C VAL A 211 -16.85 19.82 7.87
N LEU A 212 -17.77 20.74 7.51
CA LEU A 212 -18.95 21.01 8.33
C LEU A 212 -19.79 19.76 8.56
N LYS A 213 -20.02 18.97 7.51
CA LYS A 213 -20.82 17.75 7.64
C LYS A 213 -20.13 16.69 8.50
N LEU A 214 -18.81 16.54 8.35
CA LEU A 214 -18.02 15.61 9.14
C LEU A 214 -17.94 16.04 10.62
N ASP A 215 -17.87 17.35 10.89
CA ASP A 215 -17.95 17.90 12.24
C ASP A 215 -19.31 17.59 12.88
N GLU A 216 -20.43 17.80 12.17
CA GLU A 216 -21.77 17.41 12.63
C GLU A 216 -21.84 15.92 12.99
N MET A 217 -21.38 15.05 12.08
CA MET A 217 -21.39 13.60 12.29
C MET A 217 -20.53 13.18 13.48
N TYR A 218 -19.37 13.81 13.66
CA TYR A 218 -18.49 13.55 14.81
C TYR A 218 -19.16 14.00 16.12
N MET A 219 -19.71 15.21 16.17
CA MET A 219 -20.41 15.74 17.34
C MET A 219 -21.65 14.93 17.70
N GLU A 220 -22.43 14.47 16.72
CA GLU A 220 -23.60 13.61 16.95
C GLU A 220 -23.18 12.27 17.58
N ARG A 221 -22.10 11.68 17.09
CA ARG A 221 -21.62 10.36 17.51
C ARG A 221 -20.89 10.36 18.84
N PHE A 222 -19.98 11.31 19.06
CA PHE A 222 -19.07 11.33 20.21
C PHE A 222 -19.42 12.39 21.25
N ARG A 223 -20.36 13.31 20.94
CA ARG A 223 -20.76 14.43 21.82
C ARG A 223 -19.57 15.30 22.26
N GLU A 224 -18.57 15.41 21.40
CA GLU A 224 -17.33 16.16 21.64
C GLU A 224 -17.06 17.12 20.47
N ASP A 225 -16.46 18.27 20.77
CA ASP A 225 -16.00 19.23 19.76
C ASP A 225 -14.82 18.62 18.97
N PRO A 226 -14.94 18.45 17.63
CA PRO A 226 -13.89 17.86 16.80
C PRO A 226 -12.55 18.61 16.88
N ARG A 227 -12.58 19.92 17.19
CA ARG A 227 -11.36 20.73 17.33
C ARG A 227 -10.55 20.40 18.58
N LYS A 228 -11.13 19.69 19.55
CA LYS A 228 -10.44 19.26 20.76
C LYS A 228 -9.72 17.92 20.59
N ASN A 229 -10.02 17.18 19.52
CA ASN A 229 -9.40 15.87 19.27
C ASN A 229 -8.23 15.99 18.30
N GLU A 230 -7.01 15.98 18.83
CA GLU A 230 -5.75 16.01 18.06
C GLU A 230 -5.56 14.79 17.15
N ASN A 231 -6.26 13.69 17.44
CA ASN A 231 -6.18 12.44 16.67
C ASN A 231 -7.28 12.31 15.62
N LEU A 232 -8.12 13.34 15.45
CA LEU A 232 -9.19 13.35 14.48
C LEU A 232 -8.65 13.75 13.10
N VAL A 233 -8.91 12.89 12.11
CA VAL A 233 -8.49 13.11 10.73
C VAL A 233 -9.68 12.89 9.81
N TYR A 234 -9.89 13.82 8.88
CA TYR A 234 -10.88 13.72 7.81
C TYR A 234 -10.17 13.57 6.48
N PHE A 235 -10.61 12.64 5.64
CA PHE A 235 -10.19 12.60 4.25
C PHE A 235 -11.18 13.42 3.41
N LEU A 236 -10.76 14.60 2.94
CA LEU A 236 -11.62 15.53 2.19
C LEU A 236 -11.92 15.07 0.76
N GLY A 237 -11.33 13.97 0.30
CA GLY A 237 -11.68 13.33 -0.96
C GLY A 237 -12.99 12.54 -0.90
N ASP A 238 -13.44 12.16 0.30
CA ASP A 238 -14.73 11.48 0.49
C ASP A 238 -15.91 12.46 0.31
N ASP A 239 -17.11 11.89 0.07
CA ASP A 239 -18.38 12.64 0.13
C ASP A 239 -19.16 12.15 1.35
N PRO A 240 -19.28 12.97 2.42
CA PRO A 240 -19.93 12.56 3.66
C PRO A 240 -21.43 12.28 3.49
N SER A 241 -22.05 12.67 2.37
CA SER A 241 -23.44 12.34 2.04
C SER A 241 -23.65 10.88 1.63
N TRP A 242 -22.59 10.23 1.15
CA TRP A 242 -22.64 8.86 0.62
C TRP A 242 -21.72 7.91 1.39
N THR A 243 -20.49 8.34 1.65
CA THR A 243 -19.45 7.50 2.24
C THR A 243 -18.54 8.33 3.13
N ALA A 244 -18.58 8.06 4.44
CA ALA A 244 -17.58 8.53 5.41
C ALA A 244 -16.74 7.34 5.89
N SER A 245 -16.17 6.59 4.95
CA SER A 245 -15.61 5.27 5.25
C SER A 245 -14.37 5.30 6.15
N TRP A 246 -13.72 6.47 6.29
CA TRP A 246 -12.47 6.64 7.08
C TRP A 246 -12.44 7.89 7.94
N SER A 247 -13.14 8.93 7.53
CA SER A 247 -13.27 10.16 8.31
C SER A 247 -14.08 9.91 9.59
N ALA A 248 -13.66 10.52 10.70
CA ALA A 248 -14.39 10.61 11.96
C ALA A 248 -14.46 9.36 12.87
N VAL A 249 -14.05 8.16 12.46
CA VAL A 249 -14.36 6.94 13.26
C VAL A 249 -13.13 6.14 13.71
N ASN A 250 -12.07 6.08 12.90
CA ASN A 250 -11.03 5.07 13.09
C ASN A 250 -9.78 5.53 13.85
N HIS A 251 -9.70 6.80 14.28
CA HIS A 251 -8.52 7.40 14.94
C HIS A 251 -7.18 7.00 14.27
N ARG A 252 -7.19 6.83 12.94
CA ARG A 252 -6.07 6.32 12.15
C ARG A 252 -5.99 7.07 10.82
N ILE A 253 -4.79 7.39 10.38
CA ILE A 253 -4.50 7.99 9.08
C ILE A 253 -4.56 6.89 8.01
N PRO A 254 -5.37 7.02 6.94
CA PRO A 254 -5.30 6.12 5.80
C PRO A 254 -4.00 6.34 5.03
N THR A 255 -3.31 5.27 4.68
CA THR A 255 -2.02 5.36 3.98
C THR A 255 -2.16 5.00 2.49
N PHE A 256 -1.41 5.70 1.62
CA PHE A 256 -1.18 5.33 0.19
C PHE A 256 -2.40 4.93 -0.65
N ARG A 257 -3.44 5.77 -0.69
CA ARG A 257 -4.48 5.65 -1.75
C ARG A 257 -3.95 6.16 -3.08
N THR A 258 -4.50 5.68 -4.20
CA THR A 258 -4.19 6.23 -5.54
C THR A 258 -4.44 7.75 -5.61
N ASN A 259 -5.39 8.25 -4.80
CA ASN A 259 -5.69 9.67 -4.65
C ASN A 259 -4.93 10.33 -3.48
N CYS A 260 -3.99 9.68 -2.80
CA CYS A 260 -3.27 10.30 -1.68
C CYS A 260 -2.39 11.48 -2.12
N GLY A 261 -1.98 11.49 -3.40
CA GLY A 261 -1.27 12.63 -3.98
C GLY A 261 -2.14 13.89 -4.11
N THR A 262 -3.46 13.73 -4.30
CA THR A 262 -4.38 14.86 -4.53
C THR A 262 -5.36 15.11 -3.39
N GLY A 263 -5.64 14.10 -2.58
CA GLY A 263 -6.57 14.17 -1.45
C GLY A 263 -5.91 14.78 -0.22
N LYS A 264 -6.70 15.59 0.50
CA LYS A 264 -6.26 16.27 1.72
C LYS A 264 -6.76 15.53 2.96
N TYR A 265 -5.87 15.30 3.91
CA TYR A 265 -6.19 14.74 5.22
C TYR A 265 -6.30 15.88 6.24
N TRP A 266 -7.49 16.40 6.43
CA TRP A 266 -7.78 17.55 7.29
C TRP A 266 -7.78 17.17 8.76
N LEU A 267 -7.11 17.99 9.57
CA LEU A 267 -6.98 17.90 11.01
C LEU A 267 -7.78 19.03 11.66
N PRO A 268 -8.99 18.77 12.22
CA PRO A 268 -9.82 19.82 12.80
C PRO A 268 -9.15 20.58 13.94
N ALA A 269 -8.38 19.90 14.79
CA ALA A 269 -7.65 20.54 15.89
C ALA A 269 -6.58 21.52 15.38
N ALA A 270 -5.83 21.15 14.34
CA ALA A 270 -4.78 21.99 13.77
C ALA A 270 -5.26 22.98 12.70
N GLN A 271 -6.54 22.88 12.27
CA GLN A 271 -7.13 23.66 11.18
C GLN A 271 -6.28 23.66 9.90
N ARG A 272 -5.64 22.53 9.59
CA ARG A 272 -4.83 22.33 8.38
C ARG A 272 -4.93 20.88 7.91
N TRP A 273 -4.41 20.58 6.72
CA TRP A 273 -4.22 19.19 6.29
C TRP A 273 -2.79 18.71 6.55
N LEU A 274 -2.59 17.38 6.52
CA LEU A 274 -1.26 16.77 6.55
C LEU A 274 -0.44 17.25 5.35
N THR A 275 0.80 17.69 5.61
CA THR A 275 1.73 18.09 4.55
C THR A 275 2.20 16.90 3.72
N SER A 276 3.00 17.16 2.69
CA SER A 276 3.62 16.10 1.89
C SER A 276 4.57 15.22 2.70
N SER A 277 5.36 15.77 3.63
CA SER A 277 6.25 14.97 4.47
C SER A 277 5.46 14.09 5.46
N GLU A 278 4.49 14.67 6.17
CA GLU A 278 3.67 13.97 7.15
C GLU A 278 2.91 12.79 6.53
N ARG A 279 2.42 12.96 5.28
CA ARG A 279 1.77 11.88 4.49
C ARG A 279 2.70 10.72 4.12
N LEU A 280 4.01 10.95 4.00
CA LEU A 280 4.98 9.90 3.66
C LEU A 280 5.36 9.04 4.87
N HIS A 281 5.30 9.64 6.05
CA HIS A 281 5.64 8.97 7.32
C HIS A 281 4.44 8.27 7.97
N GLY A 282 3.21 8.65 7.59
CA GLY A 282 1.95 7.97 7.97
C GLY A 282 1.64 6.75 7.13
#